data_AF-A0A3C0HPW8-F1
#
_entry.id   AF-A0A3C0HPW8-F1
#
_cell.length_a   1.000
_cell.length_b   1.000
_cell.length_c   1.000
_cell.angle_alpha   90.00
_cell.angle_beta   90.00
_cell.angle_gamma   90.00
#
_symmetry.space_group_name_H-M   'P 1'
#
loop_
_entity.id
_entity.type
_entity.pdbx_description
1 polymer ?
#
loop_
_entity_poly.entity_id
_entity_poly.type
_entity_poly.pdbx_seq_one_letter_code
_entity_poly.pdbx_strand_id
1 'polypeptide(L)'
;MDHPDNWISNTGRPIGGPTVVLDLDGVISDAGHRQHYLAAEASKNKDWTGFFHACVDDSVIAHGRALAASVSPAVCLVILTARIDDIRDATIGWLTTNKIRHDWLILRGPRQGAPSTEWKAGQLELLRAAGAEIQLCADDDPRNVEMMRGLGIPTLYIPSGYYGERASASVEYR
;
A
#
# COMPACT_ATOMS: atom_id res chain seq x y z
N MET A 1 6.26 -4.78 21.68
CA MET A 1 5.86 -3.39 21.37
C MET A 1 4.43 -3.49 20.88
N ASP A 2 3.49 -2.77 21.50
CA ASP A 2 2.14 -2.70 20.95
C ASP A 2 2.21 -1.89 19.66
N HIS A 3 1.80 -2.51 18.56
CA HIS A 3 1.52 -1.83 17.31
C HIS A 3 0.03 -1.49 17.24
N PRO A 4 -0.38 -0.53 16.40
CA PRO A 4 -1.80 -0.22 16.21
C PRO A 4 -2.64 -1.45 15.79
N ASP A 5 -3.93 -1.49 16.15
CA ASP A 5 -4.84 -2.61 15.84
C ASP A 5 -5.04 -2.86 14.33
N ASN A 6 -4.78 -1.84 13.51
CA ASN A 6 -4.82 -1.90 12.04
C ASN A 6 -3.53 -2.48 11.42
N TRP A 7 -2.59 -2.96 12.25
CA TRP A 7 -1.42 -3.73 11.81
C TRP A 7 -1.69 -5.21 12.06
N ILE A 8 -1.83 -5.97 10.98
CA ILE A 8 -2.25 -7.36 11.00
C ILE A 8 -1.03 -8.22 10.65
N SER A 9 -0.61 -9.07 11.58
CA SER A 9 0.43 -10.06 11.31
C SER A 9 -0.16 -11.25 10.57
N ASN A 10 0.43 -11.62 9.44
CA ASN A 10 0.07 -12.80 8.67
C ASN A 10 0.93 -14.02 9.04
N THR A 11 2.20 -13.79 9.39
CA THR A 11 3.17 -14.88 9.65
C THR A 11 3.61 -14.99 11.11
N GLY A 12 3.21 -14.05 11.98
CA GLY A 12 3.72 -13.94 13.35
C GLY A 12 5.15 -13.41 13.45
N ARG A 13 5.77 -13.04 12.31
CA ARG A 13 7.11 -12.43 12.29
C ARG A 13 7.07 -11.10 13.06
N PRO A 14 7.95 -10.88 14.05
CA PRO A 14 8.05 -9.58 14.71
C PRO A 14 8.60 -8.52 13.74
N ILE A 15 8.23 -7.27 13.96
CA ILE A 15 8.78 -6.14 13.20
C ILE A 15 10.23 -5.92 13.65
N GLY A 16 11.14 -5.83 12.69
CA GLY A 16 12.57 -5.69 12.94
C GLY A 16 13.44 -6.15 11.76
N GLY A 17 14.56 -5.47 11.54
CA GLY A 17 15.55 -5.82 10.52
C GLY A 17 15.09 -5.52 9.08
N PRO A 18 15.75 -6.15 8.07
CA PRO A 18 15.50 -5.86 6.66
C PRO A 18 14.02 -5.95 6.28
N THR A 19 13.49 -4.87 5.70
CA THR A 19 12.07 -4.70 5.41
C THR A 19 11.83 -4.11 4.03
N VAL A 20 10.87 -4.66 3.29
CA VAL A 20 10.32 -4.10 2.05
C VAL A 20 8.86 -3.72 2.28
N VAL A 21 8.45 -2.55 1.79
CA VAL A 21 7.09 -2.06 1.90
C VAL A 21 6.48 -1.95 0.50
N LEU A 22 5.35 -2.60 0.26
CA LEU A 22 4.62 -2.50 -1.00
C LEU A 22 3.25 -1.88 -0.76
N ASP A 23 2.84 -0.96 -1.62
CA ASP A 23 1.42 -0.64 -1.73
C ASP A 23 0.62 -1.83 -2.28
N LEU A 24 -0.70 -1.78 -2.14
CA LEU A 24 -1.62 -2.78 -2.65
C LEU A 24 -2.29 -2.37 -3.97
N ASP A 25 -2.99 -1.23 -4.01
CA ASP A 25 -3.89 -0.89 -5.12
C ASP A 25 -3.12 -0.17 -6.23
N GLY A 26 -2.99 -0.78 -7.41
CA GLY A 26 -2.14 -0.30 -8.49
C GLY A 26 -0.72 -0.89 -8.49
N VAL A 27 -0.38 -1.63 -7.42
CA VAL A 27 0.88 -2.38 -7.32
C VAL A 27 0.66 -3.89 -7.40
N ILE A 28 -0.15 -4.48 -6.50
CA ILE A 28 -0.47 -5.92 -6.48
C ILE A 28 -1.92 -6.18 -6.92
N SER A 29 -2.83 -5.26 -6.61
CA SER A 29 -4.27 -5.37 -6.83
C SER A 29 -4.72 -4.34 -7.87
N ASP A 30 -5.43 -4.79 -8.90
CA ASP A 30 -5.97 -3.93 -9.96
C ASP A 30 -7.32 -3.37 -9.54
N ALA A 31 -7.29 -2.14 -9.03
CA ALA A 31 -8.45 -1.35 -8.66
C ALA A 31 -9.02 -0.55 -9.85
N GLY A 32 -8.58 -0.82 -11.08
CA GLY A 32 -8.97 -0.10 -12.29
C GLY A 32 -10.49 -0.09 -12.51
N HIS A 33 -11.14 -1.25 -12.32
CA HIS A 33 -12.58 -1.38 -12.53
C HIS A 33 -13.41 -0.51 -11.57
N ARG A 34 -12.86 -0.15 -10.41
CA ARG A 34 -13.53 0.66 -9.38
C ARG A 34 -13.10 2.12 -9.36
N GLN A 35 -12.14 2.55 -10.20
CA GLN A 35 -11.74 3.97 -10.29
C GLN A 35 -12.90 4.91 -10.65
N HIS A 36 -13.93 4.42 -11.34
CA HIS A 36 -15.11 5.21 -11.70
C HIS A 36 -15.86 5.79 -10.49
N TYR A 37 -15.83 5.13 -9.33
CA TYR A 37 -16.39 5.66 -8.08
C TYR A 37 -15.69 6.96 -7.61
N LEU A 38 -14.46 7.20 -8.07
CA LEU A 38 -13.61 8.34 -7.71
C LEU A 38 -13.52 9.39 -8.81
N ALA A 39 -14.35 9.30 -9.86
CA ALA A 39 -14.31 10.17 -11.04
C ALA A 39 -14.70 11.63 -10.75
N ALA A 40 -15.43 11.90 -9.66
CA ALA A 40 -15.80 13.26 -9.28
C ALA A 40 -14.56 14.11 -8.92
N GLU A 41 -14.48 15.34 -9.41
CA GLU A 41 -13.34 16.23 -9.14
C GLU A 41 -13.18 16.55 -7.64
N ALA A 42 -14.29 16.93 -7.00
CA ALA A 42 -14.31 17.26 -5.58
C ALA A 42 -14.35 15.97 -4.73
N SER A 43 -13.39 15.82 -3.82
CA SER A 43 -13.27 14.63 -2.94
C SER A 43 -14.55 14.30 -2.16
N LYS A 44 -15.31 15.33 -1.73
CA LYS A 44 -16.58 15.19 -1.01
C LYS A 44 -17.70 14.54 -1.83
N ASN A 45 -17.58 14.52 -3.15
CA ASN A 45 -18.57 13.97 -4.07
C ASN A 45 -18.16 12.57 -4.60
N LYS A 46 -17.01 12.05 -4.17
CA LYS A 46 -16.55 10.71 -4.55
C LYS A 46 -17.25 9.65 -3.72
N ASP A 47 -17.62 8.55 -4.36
CA ASP A 47 -18.21 7.40 -3.66
C ASP A 47 -17.11 6.49 -3.09
N TRP A 48 -16.55 6.92 -1.97
CA TRP A 48 -15.54 6.13 -1.28
C TRP A 48 -16.07 4.80 -0.76
N THR A 49 -17.35 4.72 -0.41
CA THR A 49 -17.96 3.49 0.11
C THR A 49 -18.04 2.46 -1.00
N GLY A 50 -18.61 2.81 -2.15
CA GLY A 50 -18.64 1.96 -3.35
C GLY A 50 -17.24 1.55 -3.78
N PHE A 51 -16.29 2.50 -3.80
CA PHE A 51 -14.88 2.21 -4.13
C PHE A 51 -14.27 1.14 -3.23
N PHE A 52 -14.43 1.22 -1.91
CA PHE A 52 -13.80 0.25 -1.00
C PHE A 52 -14.50 -1.10 -1.02
N HIS A 53 -15.83 -1.14 -1.03
CA HIS A 53 -16.56 -2.42 -1.01
C HIS A 53 -16.41 -3.23 -2.30
N ALA A 54 -16.12 -2.58 -3.43
CA ALA A 54 -15.86 -3.27 -4.70
C ALA A 54 -14.49 -3.98 -4.77
N CYS A 55 -13.63 -3.87 -3.74
CA CYS A 55 -12.26 -4.39 -3.79
C CYS A 55 -12.14 -5.92 -3.85
N VAL A 56 -13.23 -6.64 -3.58
CA VAL A 56 -13.25 -8.12 -3.62
C VAL A 56 -13.12 -8.66 -5.04
N ASP A 57 -13.50 -7.85 -6.04
CA ASP A 57 -13.48 -8.22 -7.45
C ASP A 57 -12.18 -7.77 -8.17
N ASP A 58 -11.23 -7.19 -7.42
CA ASP A 58 -9.97 -6.73 -7.99
C ASP A 58 -9.19 -7.90 -8.61
N SER A 59 -8.66 -7.68 -9.82
CA SER A 59 -7.75 -8.65 -10.44
C SER A 59 -6.34 -8.56 -9.85
N VAL A 60 -5.56 -9.63 -9.95
CA VAL A 60 -4.16 -9.61 -9.51
C VAL A 60 -3.28 -8.99 -10.60
N ILE A 61 -2.49 -7.99 -10.23
CA ILE A 61 -1.41 -7.46 -11.07
C ILE A 61 -0.24 -8.44 -11.01
N ALA A 62 0.00 -9.15 -12.13
CA ALA A 62 0.94 -10.27 -12.18
C ALA A 62 2.37 -9.89 -11.75
N HIS A 63 2.86 -8.72 -12.17
CA HIS A 63 4.21 -8.26 -11.83
C HIS A 63 4.32 -7.83 -10.36
N GLY A 64 3.28 -7.25 -9.76
CA GLY A 64 3.23 -6.95 -8.33
C GLY A 64 3.28 -8.22 -7.47
N ARG A 65 2.49 -9.24 -7.84
CA ARG A 65 2.55 -10.55 -7.18
C ARG A 65 3.93 -11.18 -7.32
N ALA A 66 4.54 -11.11 -8.49
CA ALA A 66 5.89 -11.63 -8.72
C ALA A 66 6.94 -10.88 -7.88
N LEU A 67 6.83 -9.56 -7.78
CA LEU A 67 7.68 -8.73 -6.93
C LEU A 67 7.55 -9.17 -5.46
N ALA A 68 6.32 -9.25 -4.93
CA ALA A 68 6.06 -9.71 -3.57
C ALA A 68 6.67 -11.09 -3.32
N ALA A 69 6.48 -12.05 -4.24
CA ALA A 69 7.00 -13.40 -4.15
C ALA A 69 8.54 -13.49 -4.25
N SER A 70 9.19 -12.53 -4.91
CA SER A 70 10.65 -12.50 -5.08
C SER A 70 11.40 -12.00 -3.85
N VAL A 71 10.72 -11.30 -2.94
CA VAL A 71 11.33 -10.81 -1.69
C VAL A 71 11.72 -12.02 -0.83
N SER A 72 13.01 -12.07 -0.47
CA SER A 72 13.59 -13.17 0.32
C SER A 72 12.78 -13.43 1.59
N PRO A 73 12.55 -14.69 1.99
CA PRO A 73 11.96 -15.03 3.28
C PRO A 73 12.71 -14.47 4.48
N ALA A 74 13.98 -14.07 4.36
CA ALA A 74 14.71 -13.41 5.44
C ALA A 74 14.26 -11.95 5.65
N VAL A 75 13.68 -11.32 4.63
CA VAL A 75 13.26 -9.92 4.61
C VAL A 75 11.76 -9.84 4.92
N CYS A 76 11.42 -8.99 5.90
CA CYS A 76 10.03 -8.70 6.26
C CYS A 76 9.34 -8.00 5.09
N LEU A 77 8.18 -8.51 4.65
CA LEU A 77 7.37 -7.84 3.64
C LEU A 77 6.10 -7.27 4.24
N VAL A 78 5.99 -5.94 4.20
CA VAL A 78 4.83 -5.20 4.66
C VAL A 78 4.01 -4.76 3.45
N ILE A 79 2.71 -5.06 3.45
CA ILE A 79 1.75 -4.38 2.57
C ILE A 79 1.20 -3.17 3.34
N LEU A 80 1.45 -1.96 2.85
CA LEU A 80 0.97 -0.71 3.43
C LEU A 80 -0.05 -0.06 2.50
N THR A 81 -1.33 -0.15 2.84
CA THR A 81 -2.43 0.24 1.93
C THR A 81 -3.34 1.30 2.52
N ALA A 82 -3.90 2.16 1.66
CA ALA A 82 -4.93 3.11 2.04
C ALA A 82 -6.33 2.49 2.17
N ARG A 83 -6.51 1.18 1.89
CA ARG A 83 -7.74 0.45 2.20
C ARG A 83 -8.08 0.61 3.67
N ILE A 84 -9.33 0.97 3.95
CA ILE A 84 -9.81 1.24 5.30
C ILE A 84 -10.01 -0.06 6.08
N ASP A 85 -9.86 0.04 7.40
CA ASP A 85 -10.02 -1.09 8.31
C ASP A 85 -11.43 -1.71 8.26
N ASP A 86 -12.46 -0.95 7.89
CA ASP A 86 -13.83 -1.43 7.71
C ASP A 86 -13.94 -2.59 6.69
N ILE A 87 -13.00 -2.67 5.73
CA ILE A 87 -12.92 -3.74 4.73
C ILE A 87 -11.77 -4.72 5.00
N ARG A 88 -11.33 -4.83 6.26
CA ARG A 88 -10.25 -5.70 6.70
C ARG A 88 -10.44 -7.14 6.23
N ASP A 89 -11.57 -7.74 6.57
CA ASP A 89 -11.81 -9.17 6.27
C ASP A 89 -11.86 -9.44 4.77
N ALA A 90 -12.46 -8.53 3.99
CA ALA A 90 -12.45 -8.59 2.54
C ALA A 90 -11.03 -8.50 1.97
N THR A 91 -10.19 -7.60 2.50
CA THR A 91 -8.81 -7.44 2.06
C THR A 91 -7.96 -8.66 2.41
N ILE A 92 -8.06 -9.18 3.64
CA ILE A 92 -7.35 -10.40 4.07
C ILE A 92 -7.80 -11.61 3.23
N GLY A 93 -9.11 -11.76 3.02
CA GLY A 93 -9.68 -12.82 2.19
C GLY A 93 -9.18 -12.78 0.76
N TRP A 94 -9.09 -11.59 0.16
CA TRP A 94 -8.53 -11.39 -1.18
C TRP A 94 -7.05 -11.75 -1.25
N LEU A 95 -6.23 -11.28 -0.30
CA LEU A 95 -4.79 -11.60 -0.24
C LEU A 95 -4.55 -13.11 -0.08
N THR A 96 -5.36 -13.76 0.75
CA THR A 96 -5.29 -15.20 1.02
C THR A 96 -5.66 -16.01 -0.22
N THR A 97 -6.82 -15.71 -0.84
CA THR A 97 -7.30 -16.37 -2.05
C THR A 97 -6.29 -16.28 -3.19
N ASN A 98 -5.67 -15.10 -3.35
CA ASN A 98 -4.70 -14.83 -4.41
C ASN A 98 -3.25 -15.23 -4.06
N LYS A 99 -3.02 -15.79 -2.85
CA LYS A 99 -1.72 -16.26 -2.37
C LYS A 99 -0.64 -15.17 -2.42
N ILE A 100 -0.98 -13.96 -2.00
CA ILE A 100 -0.05 -12.83 -1.98
C ILE A 100 0.88 -12.96 -0.77
N ARG A 101 2.19 -13.08 -1.02
CA ARG A 101 3.19 -13.09 0.05
C ARG A 101 3.18 -11.75 0.79
N HIS A 102 3.07 -11.81 2.11
CA HIS A 102 3.31 -10.69 3.03
C HIS A 102 3.46 -11.24 4.45
N ASP A 103 4.24 -10.55 5.28
CA ASP A 103 4.36 -10.81 6.73
C ASP A 103 3.39 -9.94 7.52
N TRP A 104 3.17 -8.70 7.04
CA TRP A 104 2.31 -7.71 7.69
C TRP A 104 1.40 -7.05 6.66
N LEU A 105 0.16 -6.77 7.07
CA LEU A 105 -0.78 -5.91 6.39
C LEU A 105 -1.08 -4.72 7.30
N ILE A 106 -0.80 -3.51 6.83
CA ILE A 106 -1.15 -2.26 7.50
C ILE A 106 -2.29 -1.62 6.73
N LEU A 107 -3.49 -1.72 7.29
CA LEU A 107 -4.68 -1.05 6.79
C LEU A 107 -4.73 0.38 7.30
N ARG A 108 -5.51 1.21 6.63
CA ARG A 108 -5.80 2.55 7.11
C ARG A 108 -6.85 2.49 8.21
N GLY A 109 -6.49 2.96 9.41
CA GLY A 109 -7.44 3.15 10.51
C GLY A 109 -8.61 4.08 10.14
N PRO A 110 -9.60 4.24 11.05
CA PRO A 110 -10.81 5.01 10.77
C PRO A 110 -10.51 6.41 10.24
N ARG A 111 -11.32 6.88 9.28
CA ARG A 111 -11.10 8.10 8.48
C ARG A 111 -10.81 9.33 9.36
N GLN A 112 -9.53 9.69 9.46
CA GLN A 112 -9.10 10.96 10.09
C GLN A 112 -8.84 12.09 9.08
N GLY A 113 -9.35 11.99 7.85
CA GLY A 113 -9.28 13.08 6.85
C GLY A 113 -7.89 13.41 6.29
N ALA A 114 -6.80 12.89 6.87
CA ALA A 114 -5.44 13.13 6.37
C ALA A 114 -5.24 12.60 4.94
N PRO A 115 -4.38 13.23 4.12
CA PRO A 115 -3.95 12.66 2.84
C PRO A 115 -3.25 11.30 3.01
N SER A 116 -3.30 10.45 1.98
CA SER A 116 -2.58 9.15 1.98
C SER A 116 -1.08 9.33 2.24
N THR A 117 -0.49 10.39 1.70
CA THR A 117 0.93 10.71 1.84
C THR A 117 1.33 10.92 3.29
N GLU A 118 0.61 11.78 4.01
CA GLU A 118 0.85 12.08 5.42
C GLU A 118 0.65 10.84 6.29
N TRP A 119 -0.44 10.09 6.05
CA TRP A 119 -0.71 8.89 6.82
C TRP A 119 0.36 7.80 6.60
N LYS A 120 0.75 7.53 5.35
CA LYS A 120 1.81 6.55 5.03
C LYS A 120 3.15 6.97 5.60
N ALA A 121 3.51 8.26 5.56
CA ALA A 121 4.73 8.77 6.19
C ALA A 121 4.75 8.42 7.69
N GLY A 122 3.65 8.65 8.40
CA GLY A 122 3.52 8.27 9.81
C GLY A 122 3.69 6.76 10.04
N GLN A 123 3.15 5.91 9.17
CA GLN A 123 3.33 4.45 9.30
C GLN A 123 4.77 4.00 9.06
N LEU A 124 5.48 4.62 8.11
CA LEU A 124 6.89 4.33 7.85
C LEU A 124 7.77 4.71 9.03
N GLU A 125 7.49 5.83 9.68
CA GLU A 125 8.19 6.23 10.92
C GLU A 125 7.90 5.28 12.09
N LEU A 126 6.65 4.81 12.23
CA LEU A 126 6.32 3.79 13.23
C LEU A 126 7.05 2.45 12.96
N LEU A 127 7.16 2.03 11.70
CA LEU A 127 7.90 0.84 11.32
C LEU A 127 9.38 0.97 11.68
N ARG A 128 10.00 2.11 11.37
CA ARG A 128 11.39 2.43 11.74
C ARG A 128 11.59 2.43 13.25
N ALA A 129 10.67 3.06 14.00
CA ALA A 129 10.71 3.09 15.46
C ALA A 129 10.57 1.69 16.09
N ALA A 130 9.85 0.78 15.42
CA ALA A 130 9.74 -0.62 15.78
C ALA A 130 10.95 -1.47 15.35
N GLY A 131 11.99 -0.86 14.74
CA GLY A 131 13.23 -1.52 14.36
C GLY A 131 13.30 -2.02 12.92
N ALA A 132 12.34 -1.66 12.06
CA ALA A 132 12.40 -2.01 10.65
C ALA A 132 13.51 -1.22 9.93
N GLU A 133 14.38 -1.94 9.24
CA GLU A 133 15.34 -1.39 8.27
C GLU A 133 14.66 -1.38 6.90
N ILE A 134 13.94 -0.30 6.58
CA ILE A 134 13.19 -0.20 5.32
C ILE A 134 14.18 0.02 4.16
N GLN A 135 14.38 -1.02 3.36
CA GLN A 135 15.36 -1.05 2.27
C GLN A 135 14.77 -0.60 0.92
N LEU A 136 13.48 -0.86 0.71
CA LEU A 136 12.77 -0.52 -0.52
C LEU A 136 11.28 -0.30 -0.24
N CYS A 137 10.72 0.75 -0.85
CA CYS A 137 9.28 0.91 -1.01
C CYS A 137 8.86 0.74 -2.47
N ALA A 138 7.61 0.36 -2.73
CA ALA A 138 6.98 0.47 -4.05
C ALA A 138 5.55 1.00 -3.95
N ASP A 139 5.22 2.00 -4.78
CA ASP A 139 3.92 2.68 -4.77
C ASP A 139 3.59 3.17 -6.19
N ASP A 140 2.31 3.25 -6.52
CA ASP A 140 1.83 3.72 -7.82
C ASP A 140 1.39 5.20 -7.80
N ASP A 141 1.19 5.79 -6.62
CA ASP A 141 0.90 7.21 -6.47
C ASP A 141 2.21 8.00 -6.47
N PRO A 142 2.47 8.86 -7.48
CA PRO A 142 3.73 9.57 -7.56
C PRO A 142 4.00 10.49 -6.35
N ARG A 143 2.95 10.91 -5.61
CA ARG A 143 3.10 11.72 -4.39
C ARG A 143 3.58 10.89 -3.21
N ASN A 144 3.16 9.62 -3.11
CA ASN A 144 3.68 8.70 -2.11
C ASN A 144 5.14 8.37 -2.42
N VAL A 145 5.47 8.14 -3.70
CA VAL A 145 6.85 7.91 -4.14
C VAL A 145 7.77 9.08 -3.79
N GLU A 146 7.36 10.31 -4.12
CA GLU A 146 8.13 11.51 -3.78
C GLU A 146 8.31 11.64 -2.27
N MET A 147 7.23 11.44 -1.49
CA MET A 147 7.29 11.46 -0.03
C MET A 147 8.29 10.42 0.52
N MET A 148 8.24 9.17 0.05
CA MET A 148 9.13 8.11 0.54
C MET A 148 10.60 8.39 0.19
N ARG A 149 10.85 8.92 -1.01
CA ARG A 149 12.20 9.39 -1.41
C ARG A 149 12.66 10.56 -0.55
N GLY A 150 11.78 11.49 -0.22
CA GLY A 150 12.04 12.58 0.71
C GLY A 150 12.39 12.11 2.14
N LEU A 151 11.88 10.94 2.55
CA LEU A 151 12.27 10.25 3.80
C LEU A 151 13.59 9.46 3.68
N GLY A 152 14.29 9.56 2.55
CA GLY A 152 15.55 8.86 2.27
C GLY A 152 15.37 7.37 1.97
N ILE A 153 14.16 6.92 1.62
CA ILE A 153 13.87 5.51 1.34
C ILE A 153 13.96 5.26 -0.18
N PRO A 154 14.81 4.32 -0.64
CA PRO A 154 14.78 3.88 -2.03
C PRO A 154 13.37 3.45 -2.42
N THR A 155 12.80 4.03 -3.48
CA THR A 155 11.40 3.81 -3.83
C THR A 155 11.22 3.58 -5.33
N LEU A 156 10.63 2.43 -5.65
CA LEU A 156 10.21 2.04 -6.99
C LEU A 156 8.85 2.66 -7.31
N TYR A 157 8.78 3.41 -8.40
CA TYR A 157 7.52 3.84 -8.97
C TYR A 157 6.95 2.74 -9.87
N ILE A 158 5.67 2.39 -9.68
CA ILE A 158 4.97 1.42 -10.52
C ILE A 158 3.82 2.14 -11.23
N PRO A 159 3.85 2.28 -12.57
CA PRO A 159 2.81 2.99 -13.29
C PRO A 159 1.53 2.15 -13.39
N SER A 160 0.52 2.47 -12.56
CA SER A 160 -0.80 1.82 -12.59
C SER A 160 -1.73 2.34 -13.69
N GLY A 161 -1.46 3.55 -14.20
CA GLY A 161 -2.35 4.26 -15.12
C GLY A 161 -3.46 5.08 -14.44
N TYR A 162 -3.59 5.03 -13.10
CA TYR A 162 -4.66 5.74 -12.39
C TYR A 162 -4.44 7.27 -12.34
N TYR A 163 -3.19 7.72 -12.45
CA TYR A 163 -2.81 9.10 -12.14
C TYR A 163 -2.55 10.00 -13.37
N GLY A 164 -2.71 9.48 -14.59
CA GLY A 164 -2.62 10.25 -15.84
C GLY A 164 -1.35 11.13 -15.94
N GLU A 165 -1.51 12.40 -16.31
CA GLU A 165 -0.41 13.38 -16.44
C GLU A 165 0.39 13.61 -15.14
N ARG A 166 -0.15 13.25 -13.97
CA ARG A 166 0.60 13.39 -12.71
C ARG A 166 1.74 12.39 -12.61
N ALA A 167 1.72 11.31 -13.39
CA ALA A 167 2.80 10.34 -13.47
C ALA A 167 4.06 10.89 -14.15
N SER A 168 3.93 11.82 -15.11
CA SER A 168 5.04 12.29 -15.94
C SER A 168 5.84 13.44 -15.32
N ALA A 169 5.29 14.14 -14.32
CA ALA A 169 5.91 15.33 -13.73
C ALA A 169 6.88 15.05 -12.56
N SER A 170 6.90 13.83 -12.01
CA SER A 170 7.50 13.55 -10.69
C SER A 170 8.46 12.36 -10.64
N VAL A 171 8.80 11.74 -11.78
CA VAL A 171 9.67 10.55 -11.80
C VAL A 171 10.94 10.83 -12.57
N GLU A 172 11.88 11.52 -11.92
CA GLU A 172 13.29 11.43 -12.31
C GLU A 172 13.84 10.11 -11.77
N TYR A 173 14.33 9.23 -12.65
CA TYR A 173 15.14 8.08 -12.25
C TYR A 173 16.54 8.62 -11.92
N ARG A 174 16.87 8.70 -10.63
CA ARG A 174 18.21 9.04 -10.15
C ARG A 174 18.94 7.80 -9.71
#